data_AF-A0A519T189-F1
#
_entry.id   AF-A0A519T189-F1
#
_cell.length_a   1.000
_cell.length_b   1.000
_cell.length_c   1.000
_cell.angle_alpha   90.00
_cell.angle_beta   90.00
_cell.angle_gamma   90.00
#
_symmetry.space_group_name_H-M   'P 1'
#
loop_
_entity.id
_entity.type
_entity.pdbx_description
1 polymer ?
#
loop_
_entity_poly.entity_id
_entity_poly.type
_entity_poly.pdbx_seq_one_letter_code
_entity_poly.pdbx_strand_id
1 'polypeptide(L)'
;MPTAFGRWQLAFRNLAASERVLRRQKYSTLVFPPLSVPIQSLNPYTGRLLQSFPTLSAAAIEQVLAEAHQAAAAWRTTTFAERAAILRQAGALLRERQDELARLMALEMGKPVRDGRAETQKCAAS
;
A
#
# COMPACT_ATOMS: atom_id res chain seq x y z
N MET A 1 4.49 8.83 -12.26
CA MET A 1 3.75 8.23 -11.13
C MET A 1 3.75 6.73 -11.06
N PRO A 2 4.14 6.18 -9.94
CA PRO A 2 4.88 4.99 -10.13
C PRO A 2 4.08 3.92 -9.33
N THR A 3 3.81 2.83 -10.02
CA THR A 3 3.04 1.63 -9.72
C THR A 3 3.59 0.66 -8.67
N ALA A 4 2.89 0.61 -7.54
CA ALA A 4 2.44 -0.55 -6.76
C ALA A 4 3.38 -1.72 -6.37
N PHE A 5 4.36 -2.14 -7.17
CA PHE A 5 4.85 -3.52 -7.07
C PHE A 5 5.83 -3.81 -5.93
N GLY A 6 6.48 -2.82 -5.31
CA GLY A 6 7.52 -3.17 -4.34
C GLY A 6 7.33 -2.86 -2.92
N ARG A 7 6.10 -2.59 -2.51
CA ARG A 7 5.76 -2.45 -1.10
C ARG A 7 5.78 -3.72 -0.25
N TRP A 8 6.20 -4.85 -0.81
CA TRP A 8 5.93 -6.18 -0.24
C TRP A 8 7.08 -6.92 0.48
N GLN A 9 8.36 -6.53 0.36
CA GLN A 9 9.47 -7.38 0.85
C GLN A 9 10.13 -7.04 2.21
N LEU A 10 9.81 -5.94 2.90
CA LEU A 10 10.44 -5.55 4.18
C LEU A 10 9.55 -5.77 5.42
N ALA A 11 8.45 -6.51 5.30
CA ALA A 11 7.54 -6.79 6.40
C ALA A 11 8.01 -7.90 7.38
N PHE A 12 9.18 -8.55 7.17
CA PHE A 12 9.42 -9.86 7.78
C PHE A 12 10.65 -10.05 8.68
N ARG A 13 11.46 -9.04 9.03
CA ARG A 13 12.77 -9.35 9.65
C ARG A 13 13.20 -8.76 10.99
N ASN A 14 12.46 -7.93 11.71
CA ASN A 14 12.90 -7.52 13.05
C ASN A 14 11.77 -7.40 14.08
N LEU A 15 11.00 -8.49 14.20
CA LEU A 15 10.35 -8.91 15.44
C LEU A 15 11.42 -9.37 16.45
N ALA A 16 12.10 -8.44 17.12
CA ALA A 16 12.82 -8.69 18.38
C ALA A 16 13.50 -7.40 18.85
N ALA A 17 12.85 -6.66 19.75
CA ALA A 17 13.45 -5.97 20.90
C ALA A 17 12.54 -4.83 21.36
N SER A 18 11.74 -5.10 22.39
CA SER A 18 11.72 -4.22 23.58
C SER A 18 10.75 -4.78 24.60
N GLU A 19 11.24 -5.68 25.44
CA GLU A 19 10.69 -5.83 26.78
C GLU A 19 10.99 -4.53 27.55
N ARG A 20 9.95 -3.82 27.96
CA ARG A 20 10.01 -3.00 29.17
C ARG A 20 8.61 -2.88 29.77
N VAL A 21 8.39 -3.82 30.69
CA VAL A 21 7.46 -3.81 31.81
C VAL A 21 6.86 -2.42 32.08
N LEU A 22 5.63 -2.19 31.64
CA LEU A 22 4.76 -1.17 32.21
C LEU A 22 3.78 -1.86 33.16
N ARG A 23 3.97 -1.55 34.45
CA ARG A 23 3.22 -2.03 35.60
C ARG A 23 1.72 -1.81 35.45
N ARG A 24 0.96 -2.80 35.92
CA ARG A 24 -0.46 -2.74 36.30
C ARG A 24 -0.82 -1.41 36.98
N GLN A 25 -1.79 -0.69 36.41
CA GLN A 25 -3.01 -0.17 37.04
C GLN A 25 -3.54 1.03 36.24
N LYS A 26 -4.88 1.11 36.13
CA LYS A 26 -5.68 2.27 35.68
C LYS A 26 -6.00 2.37 34.17
N TYR A 27 -6.75 1.40 33.65
CA TYR A 27 -7.66 1.66 32.52
C TYR A 27 -9.07 1.15 32.88
N SER A 28 -9.57 1.59 34.03
CA SER A 28 -11.01 1.64 34.32
C SER A 28 -11.54 2.89 33.64
N THR A 29 -12.54 2.73 32.77
CA THR A 29 -12.96 3.65 31.69
C THR A 29 -12.15 3.47 30.40
N LEU A 30 -12.52 2.44 29.62
CA LEU A 30 -12.13 2.32 28.22
C LEU A 30 -12.84 3.44 27.44
N VAL A 31 -12.27 4.63 27.42
CA VAL A 31 -12.49 5.53 26.29
C VAL A 31 -11.78 4.85 25.12
N PHE A 32 -12.53 4.13 24.29
CA PHE A 32 -12.02 3.74 22.99
C PHE A 32 -11.60 5.03 22.27
N PRO A 33 -10.37 5.12 21.75
CA PRO A 33 -10.00 6.26 20.92
C PRO A 33 -11.02 6.38 19.78
N PRO A 34 -11.30 7.61 19.30
CA PRO A 34 -12.28 7.82 18.24
C PRO A 34 -12.02 6.85 17.06
N LEU A 35 -13.11 6.36 16.46
CA LEU A 35 -13.19 5.28 15.47
C LEU A 35 -12.47 5.54 14.12
N SER A 36 -11.44 6.37 14.09
CA SER A 36 -10.63 6.62 12.90
C SER A 36 -9.23 7.11 13.28
N VAL A 37 -8.39 6.21 13.80
CA VAL A 37 -6.95 6.49 13.84
C VAL A 37 -6.45 6.44 12.39
N PRO A 38 -5.92 7.54 11.83
CA PRO A 38 -5.48 7.55 10.44
C PRO A 38 -4.30 6.58 10.25
N ILE A 39 -4.23 5.96 9.08
CA ILE A 39 -3.11 5.11 8.71
C ILE A 39 -1.94 6.01 8.34
N GLN A 40 -0.81 5.84 9.00
CA GLN A 40 0.39 6.65 8.78
C GLN A 40 1.45 5.87 8.01
N SER A 41 2.02 6.49 6.98
CA SER A 41 3.22 6.04 6.30
C SER A 41 4.42 6.77 6.91
N LEU A 42 5.36 6.00 7.47
CA LEU A 42 6.56 6.53 8.11
C LEU A 42 7.78 6.10 7.29
N ASN A 43 8.78 6.95 7.22
CA ASN A 43 10.07 6.57 6.68
C ASN A 43 10.81 5.69 7.70
N PRO A 44 11.15 4.42 7.37
CA PRO A 44 11.69 3.49 8.36
C PRO A 44 13.15 3.79 8.74
N TYR A 45 13.87 4.57 7.93
CA TYR A 45 15.25 4.97 8.25
C TYR A 45 15.30 6.15 9.23
N THR A 46 14.35 7.08 9.14
CA THR A 46 14.36 8.32 9.94
C THR A 46 13.26 8.40 10.99
N GLY A 47 12.25 7.52 10.92
CA GLY A 47 11.03 7.59 11.74
C GLY A 47 10.09 8.74 11.39
N ARG A 48 10.39 9.55 10.37
CA ARG A 48 9.59 10.73 10.01
C ARG A 48 8.30 10.32 9.29
N LEU A 49 7.21 11.01 9.62
CA LEU A 49 5.94 10.91 8.90
C LEU A 49 6.11 11.37 7.44
N LEU A 50 5.74 10.50 6.51
CA LEU A 50 5.69 10.78 5.08
C LEU A 50 4.28 11.26 4.69
N GLN A 51 3.26 10.51 5.10
CA GLN A 51 1.87 10.81 4.77
C GLN A 51 0.91 10.16 5.76
N SER A 52 -0.27 10.77 5.95
CA SER A 52 -1.37 10.26 6.75
C SER A 52 -2.59 10.04 5.86
N PHE A 53 -3.27 8.91 6.03
CA PHE A 53 -4.42 8.50 5.22
C PHE A 53 -5.63 8.29 6.12
N PRO A 54 -6.80 8.86 5.80
CA PRO A 54 -8.01 8.61 6.56
C PRO A 54 -8.41 7.13 6.44
N THR A 55 -8.92 6.57 7.54
CA THR A 55 -9.55 5.25 7.50
C THR A 55 -10.94 5.34 6.89
N LEU A 56 -11.34 4.32 6.14
CA LEU A 56 -12.71 4.22 5.65
C LEU A 56 -13.67 3.86 6.79
N SER A 57 -14.87 4.45 6.77
CA SER A 57 -15.98 4.01 7.63
C SER A 57 -16.56 2.69 7.13
N ALA A 58 -17.31 1.98 7.97
CA ALA A 58 -18.00 0.76 7.55
C ALA A 58 -18.90 0.99 6.32
N ALA A 59 -19.67 2.09 6.30
CA ALA A 59 -20.51 2.44 5.16
C ALA A 59 -19.69 2.73 3.89
N ALA A 60 -18.54 3.40 4.01
CA ALA A 60 -17.66 3.65 2.86
C ALA A 60 -17.03 2.35 2.32
N ILE A 61 -16.71 1.39 3.20
CA ILE A 61 -16.24 0.06 2.79
C ILE A 61 -17.32 -0.66 1.98
N GLU A 62 -18.56 -0.72 2.49
CA GLU A 62 -19.69 -1.34 1.77
C GLU A 62 -19.91 -0.70 0.39
N GLN A 63 -19.80 0.63 0.30
CA GLN A 63 -19.92 1.34 -0.97
C GLN A 63 -18.83 0.92 -1.97
N VAL A 64 -17.55 0.89 -1.55
CA VAL A 64 -16.44 0.47 -2.42
C VAL A 64 -16.60 -0.99 -2.88
N LEU A 65 -17.10 -1.86 -2.00
CA LEU A 65 -17.35 -3.27 -2.34
C LEU A 65 -18.47 -3.40 -3.38
N ALA A 66 -19.56 -2.64 -3.24
CA ALA A 66 -20.65 -2.62 -4.20
C ALA A 66 -20.19 -2.14 -5.59
N GLU A 67 -19.39 -1.07 -5.63
CA GLU A 67 -18.80 -0.56 -6.87
C GLU A 67 -17.86 -1.57 -7.53
N ALA A 68 -16.99 -2.21 -6.75
CA ALA A 68 -16.10 -3.25 -7.24
C ALA A 68 -16.88 -4.45 -7.80
N HIS A 69 -17.98 -4.84 -7.16
CA HIS A 69 -18.86 -5.90 -7.64
C HIS A 69 -19.50 -5.56 -9.00
N GLN A 70 -20.02 -4.34 -9.15
CA GLN A 70 -20.58 -3.87 -10.42
C GLN A 70 -19.52 -3.79 -11.53
N ALA A 71 -18.34 -3.25 -11.21
CA ALA A 71 -17.22 -3.19 -12.14
C ALA A 71 -16.77 -4.59 -12.57
N ALA A 72 -16.73 -5.56 -11.66
CA ALA A 72 -16.40 -6.94 -11.98
C ALA A 72 -17.43 -7.59 -12.92
N ALA A 73 -18.72 -7.30 -12.74
CA ALA A 73 -19.78 -7.79 -13.62
C ALA A 73 -19.64 -7.28 -15.06
N ALA A 74 -19.21 -6.04 -15.26
CA ALA A 74 -18.88 -5.49 -16.58
C ALA A 74 -17.52 -6.03 -17.10
N TRP A 75 -16.51 -6.10 -16.23
CA TRP A 75 -15.18 -6.56 -16.61
C TRP A 75 -15.18 -8.01 -17.12
N ARG A 76 -16.01 -8.88 -16.54
CA ARG A 76 -16.06 -10.30 -16.93
C ARG A 76 -16.50 -10.53 -18.38
N THR A 77 -17.22 -9.58 -18.99
CA THR A 77 -17.69 -9.67 -20.38
C THR A 77 -16.72 -9.05 -21.38
N THR A 78 -15.65 -8.40 -20.91
CA THR A 78 -14.59 -7.87 -21.79
C THR A 78 -13.92 -9.00 -22.57
N THR A 79 -13.46 -8.69 -23.76
CA THR A 79 -12.67 -9.61 -24.57
C THR A 79 -11.23 -9.70 -24.07
N PHE A 80 -10.53 -10.77 -24.43
CA PHE A 80 -9.10 -10.88 -24.13
C PHE A 80 -8.29 -9.72 -24.74
N ALA A 81 -8.63 -9.30 -25.96
CA ALA A 81 -7.93 -8.22 -26.66
C ALA A 81 -8.02 -6.88 -25.92
N GLU A 82 -9.19 -6.53 -25.41
CA GLU A 82 -9.42 -5.31 -24.61
C GLU A 82 -8.66 -5.37 -23.28
N ARG A 83 -8.75 -6.49 -22.55
CA ARG A 83 -7.99 -6.67 -21.30
C ARG A 83 -6.48 -6.55 -21.53
N ALA A 84 -5.99 -7.17 -22.59
CA ALA A 84 -4.58 -7.12 -22.95
C ALA A 84 -4.14 -5.69 -23.32
N ALA A 85 -5.00 -4.91 -23.99
CA ALA A 85 -4.71 -3.50 -24.28
C ALA A 85 -4.58 -2.68 -23.00
N ILE A 86 -5.49 -2.86 -22.04
CA ILE A 86 -5.47 -2.16 -20.75
C ILE A 86 -4.23 -2.55 -19.93
N LEU A 87 -3.89 -3.84 -19.85
CA LEU A 87 -2.69 -4.29 -19.15
C LEU A 87 -1.40 -3.77 -19.80
N ARG A 88 -1.33 -3.71 -21.14
CA ARG A 88 -0.19 -3.09 -21.84
C ARG A 88 -0.05 -1.61 -21.52
N GLN A 89 -1.15 -0.88 -21.42
CA GLN A 89 -1.16 0.53 -21.00
C GLN A 89 -0.69 0.68 -19.55
N ALA A 90 -1.17 -0.16 -18.64
CA ALA A 90 -0.68 -0.20 -17.26
C ALA A 90 0.84 -0.43 -17.21
N GLY A 91 1.35 -1.41 -17.97
CA GLY A 91 2.77 -1.69 -18.13
C GLY A 91 3.57 -0.51 -18.69
N ALA A 92 3.00 0.26 -19.62
CA ALA A 92 3.63 1.48 -20.13
C ALA A 92 3.73 2.57 -19.04
N LEU A 93 2.66 2.79 -18.27
CA LEU A 93 2.66 3.72 -17.14
C LEU A 93 3.64 3.30 -16.04
N LEU A 94 3.72 2.00 -15.75
CA LEU A 94 4.72 1.38 -14.87
C LEU A 94 6.15 1.82 -15.26
N ARG A 95 6.50 1.67 -16.54
CA ARG A 95 7.83 2.00 -17.09
C ARG A 95 8.10 3.50 -17.11
N GLU A 96 7.17 4.29 -17.62
CA GLU A 96 7.27 5.75 -17.70
C GLU A 96 7.63 6.35 -16.33
N ARG A 97 7.21 5.68 -15.26
CA ARG A 97 7.17 6.26 -13.93
C ARG A 97 8.13 5.57 -12.96
N GLN A 98 8.93 4.62 -13.43
CA GLN A 98 9.77 3.73 -12.64
C GLN A 98 10.62 4.40 -11.55
N ASP A 99 11.22 5.55 -11.84
CA ASP A 99 12.12 6.20 -10.89
C ASP A 99 11.39 6.77 -9.67
N GLU A 100 10.21 7.35 -9.86
CA GLU A 100 9.41 7.88 -8.76
C GLU A 100 8.98 6.72 -7.84
N LEU A 101 8.81 5.52 -8.37
CA LEU A 101 8.36 4.30 -7.65
C LEU A 101 9.40 3.82 -6.73
N ALA A 102 10.56 3.64 -7.35
CA ALA A 102 11.71 3.11 -6.69
C ALA A 102 12.06 4.02 -5.51
N ARG A 103 11.93 5.35 -5.69
CA ARG A 103 12.04 6.33 -4.61
C ARG A 103 10.94 6.17 -3.56
N LEU A 104 9.68 6.02 -3.96
CA LEU A 104 8.58 5.84 -3.01
C LEU A 104 8.73 4.55 -2.18
N MET A 105 9.12 3.43 -2.80
CA MET A 105 9.41 2.18 -2.09
C MET A 105 10.63 2.32 -1.17
N ALA A 106 11.65 3.07 -1.58
CA ALA A 106 12.78 3.38 -0.72
C ALA A 106 12.36 4.22 0.49
N LEU A 107 11.48 5.21 0.30
CA LEU A 107 10.99 6.07 1.36
C LEU A 107 10.09 5.31 2.35
N GLU A 108 9.13 4.53 1.85
CA GLU A 108 8.12 3.90 2.72
C GLU A 108 8.58 2.56 3.32
N MET A 109 9.62 1.94 2.77
CA MET A 109 10.08 0.63 3.24
C MET A 109 11.58 0.53 3.48
N GLY A 110 12.38 1.49 3.01
CA GLY A 110 13.83 1.48 3.18
C GLY A 110 14.57 0.58 2.20
N LYS A 111 13.97 0.14 1.08
CA LYS A 111 14.68 -0.68 0.09
C LYS A 111 15.62 0.14 -0.81
N PRO A 112 16.70 -0.46 -1.33
CA PRO A 112 17.53 0.20 -2.34
C PRO A 112 16.70 0.58 -3.59
N VAL A 113 16.93 1.78 -4.12
CA VAL A 113 16.25 2.28 -5.32
C VAL A 113 16.42 1.33 -6.51
N ARG A 114 17.60 0.70 -6.67
CA ARG A 114 17.83 -0.26 -7.75
C ARG A 114 16.87 -1.46 -7.69
N ASP A 115 16.55 -1.93 -6.48
CA ASP A 115 15.66 -3.08 -6.27
C ASP A 115 14.22 -2.64 -6.56
N GLY A 116 13.87 -1.42 -6.16
CA GLY A 116 12.58 -0.82 -6.53
C GLY A 116 12.38 -0.70 -8.04
N ARG A 117 13.40 -0.25 -8.78
CA ARG A 117 13.37 -0.19 -10.25
C ARG A 117 13.15 -1.58 -10.87
N ALA A 118 13.88 -2.58 -10.39
CA ALA A 118 13.76 -3.95 -10.88
C ALA A 118 12.35 -4.51 -10.64
N GLU A 119 11.76 -4.20 -9.49
CA GLU A 119 10.41 -4.63 -9.14
C GLU A 119 9.36 -3.97 -10.03
N THR A 120 9.41 -2.64 -10.21
CA THR A 120 8.57 -1.97 -11.21
C THR A 120 8.66 -2.63 -12.57
N GLN A 121 9.87 -2.95 -13.03
CA GLN A 121 10.07 -3.56 -14.34
C GLN A 121 9.46 -4.95 -14.44
N LYS A 122 9.57 -5.77 -13.38
CA LYS A 122 8.92 -7.09 -13.32
C LYS A 122 7.41 -6.96 -13.48
N CYS A 123 6.81 -6.02 -12.78
CA CYS A 123 5.37 -5.80 -12.83
C CYS A 123 4.90 -5.21 -14.18
N ALA A 124 5.76 -4.45 -14.84
CA ALA A 124 5.49 -3.85 -16.15
C ALA A 124 5.51 -4.86 -17.31
N ALA A 125 6.13 -6.02 -17.09
CA ALA A 125 6.33 -7.07 -18.08
C ALA A 125 5.30 -8.21 -17.98
N SER A 126 4.48 -8.21 -16.92
CA SER A 126 3.40 -9.16 -16.69
C SER A 126 2.18 -8.93 -17.57
#